data_AF-A0A087V8D0-F1
#
_entry.id   AF-A0A087V8D0-F1
#
_cell.length_a   1.000
_cell.length_b   1.000
_cell.length_c   1.000
_cell.angle_alpha   90.00
_cell.angle_beta   90.00
_cell.angle_gamma   90.00
#
_symmetry.space_group_name_H-M   'P 1'
#
loop_
_entity.id
_entity.type
_entity.pdbx_description
1 polymer ?
#
loop_
_entity_poly.entity_id
_entity_poly.type
_entity_poly.pdbx_seq_one_letter_code
_entity_poly.pdbx_strand_id
1 'polypeptide(L)'
;CFKAAKEHNIPEDLNKILENKVMETVADLYYINVSVVEMTCLDGADREGIVSKSVSSHSDLIPGVYEGGLKVWECTFDLIDYFAEAEIQFTDKTVLDLGCGAGLLGIVALRGKAEKVHFQDYNSTVIDEITLPNAVANCINGGNRMGSRESRKTSKPPLKRPKKAERLPNLLTKCRFFSGEWSEVTQLLLSSNKPFSKYDIILTSETIYNPDYYSALHDTLAQLLHKNGRVYLASKVHYFGVGGGIYLFEKFIEERNVFSTSIVKIIDKGLQRCIMEMAFKDA
;
A
#
# COMPACT_ATOMS: atom_id res chain seq x y z
N CYS A 1 3.59 23.13 10.84
CA CYS A 1 4.68 22.21 11.23
C CYS A 1 4.23 20.82 10.80
N PHE A 2 4.82 20.26 9.75
CA PHE A 2 4.47 18.91 9.32
C PHE A 2 4.94 17.89 10.36
N LYS A 3 4.26 16.76 10.42
CA LYS A 3 4.58 15.68 11.34
C LYS A 3 5.89 15.03 10.91
N ALA A 4 6.84 14.93 11.84
CA ALA A 4 8.13 14.30 11.57
C ALA A 4 7.94 12.85 11.09
N ALA A 5 8.70 12.46 10.05
CA ALA A 5 8.67 11.09 9.56
C ALA A 5 9.29 10.11 10.56
N LYS A 6 8.77 8.87 10.57
CA LYS A 6 9.19 7.80 11.48
C LYS A 6 9.29 6.47 10.73
N GLU A 7 10.36 5.73 10.94
CA GLU A 7 10.44 4.29 10.61
C GLU A 7 9.90 3.48 11.80
N HIS A 8 9.00 2.53 11.53
CA HIS A 8 8.38 1.69 12.55
C HIS A 8 9.03 0.31 12.57
N ASN A 9 9.33 -0.16 13.78
CA ASN A 9 9.94 -1.47 13.98
C ASN A 9 8.86 -2.55 14.02
N ILE A 10 9.15 -3.70 13.42
CA ILE A 10 8.30 -4.89 13.56
C ILE A 10 8.52 -5.46 14.97
N PRO A 11 7.46 -5.58 15.80
CA PRO A 11 7.58 -6.18 17.12
C PRO A 11 8.07 -7.64 17.05
N GLU A 12 8.86 -8.08 18.04
CA GLU A 12 9.40 -9.45 18.09
C GLU A 12 8.30 -10.51 18.24
N ASP A 13 7.27 -10.22 19.04
CA ASP A 13 6.14 -11.11 19.25
C ASP A 13 5.03 -10.86 18.22
N LEU A 14 5.11 -11.59 17.10
CA LEU A 14 4.15 -11.47 16.00
C LEU A 14 2.73 -11.91 16.36
N ASN A 15 2.57 -12.81 17.33
CA ASN A 15 1.24 -13.28 17.74
C ASN A 15 0.49 -12.18 18.48
N LYS A 16 1.21 -11.42 19.31
CA LYS A 16 0.66 -10.28 20.04
C LYS A 16 0.14 -9.18 19.11
N ILE A 17 0.74 -9.01 17.94
CA ILE A 17 0.30 -8.02 16.93
C ILE A 17 -1.12 -8.31 16.43
N LEU A 18 -1.47 -9.59 16.34
CA LEU A 18 -2.79 -10.05 15.87
C LEU A 18 -3.76 -10.33 17.02
N GLU A 19 -3.32 -10.19 18.27
CA GLU A 19 -4.15 -10.42 19.45
C GLU A 19 -5.30 -9.41 19.46
N ASN A 20 -6.53 -9.89 19.64
CA ASN A 20 -7.76 -9.08 19.60
C ASN A 20 -8.06 -8.39 18.26
N LYS A 21 -7.32 -8.70 17.18
CA LYS A 21 -7.65 -8.23 15.83
C LYS A 21 -8.62 -9.19 15.16
N VAL A 22 -9.63 -8.63 14.50
CA VAL A 22 -10.56 -9.40 13.65
C VAL A 22 -10.12 -9.21 12.20
N MET A 23 -9.85 -10.32 11.52
CA MET A 23 -9.39 -10.32 10.13
C MET A 23 -10.54 -10.64 9.18
N GLU A 24 -10.62 -9.90 8.09
CA GLU A 24 -11.43 -10.21 6.91
C GLU A 24 -10.55 -10.85 5.83
N THR A 25 -11.20 -11.36 4.78
CA THR A 25 -10.49 -11.92 3.63
C THR A 25 -11.16 -11.48 2.33
N VAL A 26 -10.37 -10.97 1.40
CA VAL A 26 -10.78 -10.61 0.04
C VAL A 26 -9.70 -11.06 -0.93
N ALA A 27 -10.07 -11.77 -2.00
CA ALA A 27 -9.12 -12.28 -2.99
C ALA A 27 -7.88 -12.98 -2.38
N ASP A 28 -8.10 -13.82 -1.36
CA ASP A 28 -7.07 -14.52 -0.58
C ASP A 28 -6.09 -13.62 0.22
N LEU A 29 -6.36 -12.32 0.32
CA LEU A 29 -5.64 -11.37 1.17
C LEU A 29 -6.36 -11.19 2.50
N TYR A 30 -5.60 -11.23 3.59
CA TYR A 30 -6.10 -10.94 4.93
C TYR A 30 -5.96 -9.44 5.23
N TYR A 31 -6.99 -8.81 5.79
CA TYR A 31 -6.87 -7.45 6.29
C TYR A 31 -7.78 -7.22 7.49
N ILE A 32 -7.45 -6.26 8.34
CA ILE A 32 -8.20 -5.98 9.55
C ILE A 32 -9.60 -5.45 9.20
N ASN A 33 -10.60 -5.97 9.91
CA ASN A 33 -11.91 -5.35 9.99
C ASN A 33 -11.79 -4.01 10.74
N VAL A 34 -11.98 -2.93 9.99
CA VAL A 34 -11.79 -1.55 10.48
C VAL A 34 -12.75 -1.20 11.60
N SER A 35 -14.00 -1.69 11.55
CA SER A 35 -15.01 -1.40 12.57
C SER A 35 -14.62 -1.92 13.96
N VAL A 36 -13.83 -3.00 14.02
CA VAL A 36 -13.29 -3.51 15.29
C VAL A 36 -12.17 -2.60 15.81
N VAL A 37 -11.34 -2.04 14.93
CA VAL A 37 -10.32 -1.07 15.32
C VAL A 37 -10.97 0.20 15.85
N GLU A 38 -11.99 0.70 15.16
CA GLU A 38 -12.80 1.84 15.61
C GLU A 38 -13.36 1.61 17.01
N MET A 39 -13.95 0.44 17.29
CA MET A 39 -14.44 0.12 18.64
C MET A 39 -13.34 0.04 19.70
N THR A 40 -12.21 -0.62 19.40
CA THR A 40 -11.13 -0.86 20.39
C THR A 40 -10.29 0.39 20.67
N CYS A 41 -10.16 1.32 19.72
CA CYS A 41 -9.36 2.52 19.86
C CYS A 41 -10.13 3.69 20.52
N LEU A 42 -11.44 3.58 20.71
CA LEU A 42 -12.26 4.55 21.46
C LEU A 42 -11.90 4.61 22.96
N ASP A 43 -11.27 3.56 23.50
CA ASP A 43 -10.85 3.47 24.91
C ASP A 43 -9.49 4.15 25.20
N GLY A 44 -9.00 5.02 24.30
CA GLY A 44 -7.81 5.85 24.53
C GLY A 44 -6.47 5.25 24.08
N ALA A 45 -6.50 4.16 23.30
CA ALA A 45 -5.30 3.55 22.71
C ALA A 45 -4.76 4.31 21.48
N ASP A 46 -5.57 5.17 20.86
CA ASP A 46 -5.19 5.95 19.68
C ASP A 46 -4.34 7.18 20.05
N ARG A 47 -3.02 7.04 19.87
CA ARG A 47 -2.04 8.09 20.19
C ARG A 47 -2.20 9.37 19.37
N GLU A 48 -2.77 9.28 18.16
CA GLU A 48 -2.92 10.42 17.25
C GLU A 48 -4.33 11.03 17.32
N GLY A 49 -5.26 10.35 17.98
CA GLY A 49 -6.66 10.71 18.07
C GLY A 49 -7.37 10.69 16.71
N ILE A 50 -6.83 10.02 15.69
CA ILE A 50 -7.44 9.94 14.35
C ILE A 50 -8.69 9.06 14.32
N VAL A 51 -8.72 7.98 15.08
CA VAL A 51 -9.87 7.07 15.15
C VAL A 51 -11.03 7.77 15.83
N SER A 52 -10.77 8.41 16.97
CA SER A 52 -11.81 9.18 17.68
C SER A 52 -12.30 10.37 16.85
N LYS A 53 -11.42 11.08 16.14
CA LYS A 53 -11.80 12.16 15.21
C LYS A 53 -12.58 11.66 14.00
N SER A 54 -12.19 10.55 13.38
CA SER A 54 -12.90 9.97 12.24
C SER A 54 -14.31 9.53 12.63
N VAL A 55 -14.46 8.81 13.74
CA VAL A 55 -15.76 8.37 14.28
C VAL A 55 -16.64 9.56 14.65
N SER A 56 -16.10 10.56 15.35
CA SER A 56 -16.90 11.74 15.75
C SER A 56 -17.33 12.61 14.56
N SER A 57 -16.43 12.82 13.59
CA SER A 57 -16.73 13.62 12.40
C SER A 57 -17.49 12.86 11.32
N HIS A 58 -17.66 11.54 11.47
CA HIS A 58 -18.21 10.64 10.45
C HIS A 58 -17.49 10.82 9.09
N SER A 59 -16.18 11.06 9.14
CA SER A 59 -15.36 11.36 7.95
C SER A 59 -14.23 10.34 7.78
N ASP A 60 -14.14 9.81 6.56
CA ASP A 60 -13.06 8.93 6.10
C ASP A 60 -11.78 9.71 5.74
N LEU A 61 -11.80 11.05 5.83
CA LEU A 61 -10.71 11.95 5.49
C LEU A 61 -10.83 13.30 6.23
N ILE A 62 -9.74 13.76 6.82
CA ILE A 62 -9.58 15.09 7.43
C ILE A 62 -8.19 15.63 7.03
N PRO A 63 -8.09 16.52 6.02
CA PRO A 63 -6.81 16.99 5.51
C PRO A 63 -5.87 17.52 6.61
N GLY A 64 -4.62 17.10 6.56
CA GLY A 64 -3.56 17.42 7.52
C GLY A 64 -3.69 16.76 8.90
N VAL A 65 -4.72 15.94 9.13
CA VAL A 65 -4.99 15.28 10.43
C VAL A 65 -5.14 13.77 10.27
N TYR A 66 -6.01 13.35 9.35
CA TYR A 66 -6.29 11.97 9.00
C TYR A 66 -6.44 11.90 7.47
N GLU A 67 -5.40 11.49 6.76
CA GLU A 67 -5.40 11.47 5.29
C GLU A 67 -6.06 10.18 4.72
N GLY A 68 -6.99 9.60 5.49
CA GLY A 68 -7.52 8.27 5.24
C GLY A 68 -6.61 7.17 5.79
N GLY A 69 -6.84 5.93 5.34
CA GLY A 69 -5.98 4.79 5.65
C GLY A 69 -6.57 3.74 6.59
N LEU A 70 -7.64 4.06 7.33
CA LEU A 70 -8.44 3.03 8.02
C LEU A 70 -9.30 2.29 6.98
N LYS A 71 -10.05 3.04 6.18
CA LYS A 71 -10.87 2.48 5.10
C LYS A 71 -10.01 2.04 3.92
N VAL A 72 -10.35 0.88 3.36
CA VAL A 72 -9.81 0.44 2.06
C VAL A 72 -10.67 1.05 0.95
N TRP A 73 -10.02 1.78 0.05
CA TRP A 73 -10.69 2.46 -1.06
C TRP A 73 -10.83 1.56 -2.29
N GLU A 74 -11.88 1.75 -3.09
CA GLU A 74 -12.22 0.89 -4.24
C GLU A 74 -11.07 0.79 -5.26
N CYS A 75 -10.35 1.89 -5.50
CA CYS A 75 -9.21 1.90 -6.44
C CYS A 75 -8.09 0.93 -6.03
N THR A 76 -7.98 0.58 -4.74
CA THR A 76 -7.01 -0.43 -4.28
C THR A 76 -7.32 -1.79 -4.88
N PHE A 77 -8.60 -2.18 -4.93
CA PHE A 77 -9.00 -3.45 -5.53
C PHE A 77 -8.91 -3.42 -7.05
N ASP A 78 -9.28 -2.31 -7.69
CA ASP A 78 -9.11 -2.16 -9.14
C ASP A 78 -7.63 -2.35 -9.54
N LEU A 79 -6.70 -1.82 -8.73
CA LEU A 79 -5.27 -1.93 -8.98
C LEU A 79 -4.73 -3.35 -8.74
N ILE A 80 -5.22 -4.05 -7.72
CA ILE A 80 -4.90 -5.46 -7.46
C ILE A 80 -5.35 -6.35 -8.63
N ASP A 81 -6.58 -6.14 -9.10
CA ASP A 81 -7.12 -6.87 -10.25
C ASP A 81 -6.27 -6.60 -11.50
N TYR A 82 -5.90 -5.33 -11.73
CA TYR A 82 -5.04 -4.96 -12.84
C TYR A 82 -3.65 -5.61 -12.79
N PHE A 83 -3.03 -5.77 -11.61
CA PHE A 83 -1.74 -6.47 -11.52
C PHE A 83 -1.82 -7.90 -12.05
N ALA A 84 -2.93 -8.61 -11.78
CA ALA A 84 -3.16 -9.95 -12.27
C ALA A 84 -3.48 -9.95 -13.77
N GLU A 85 -4.34 -9.03 -14.24
CA GLU A 85 -4.71 -8.91 -15.65
C GLU A 85 -3.52 -8.56 -16.56
N ALA A 86 -2.67 -7.63 -16.12
CA ALA A 86 -1.50 -7.15 -16.86
C ALA A 86 -0.22 -7.95 -16.57
N GLU A 87 -0.32 -9.02 -15.76
CA GLU A 87 0.79 -9.90 -15.37
C GLU A 87 2.02 -9.14 -14.83
N ILE A 88 1.77 -8.13 -13.99
CA ILE A 88 2.83 -7.26 -13.44
C ILE A 88 3.82 -8.10 -12.62
N GLN A 89 5.10 -8.02 -12.97
CA GLN A 89 6.16 -8.81 -12.36
C GLN A 89 6.79 -8.09 -11.17
N PHE A 90 6.56 -8.62 -9.98
CA PHE A 90 7.19 -8.13 -8.74
C PHE A 90 8.47 -8.89 -8.37
N THR A 91 8.78 -10.01 -9.01
CA THR A 91 9.94 -10.84 -8.64
C THR A 91 11.23 -10.04 -8.69
N ASP A 92 11.97 -10.08 -7.58
CA ASP A 92 13.26 -9.40 -7.37
C ASP A 92 13.20 -7.86 -7.46
N LYS A 93 12.00 -7.25 -7.36
CA LYS A 93 11.81 -5.79 -7.39
C LYS A 93 11.88 -5.15 -6.02
N THR A 94 12.36 -3.91 -5.97
CA THR A 94 12.19 -3.01 -4.83
C THR A 94 10.93 -2.17 -5.03
N VAL A 95 9.93 -2.37 -4.16
CA VAL A 95 8.58 -1.80 -4.31
C VAL A 95 8.26 -0.85 -3.17
N LEU A 96 7.60 0.27 -3.47
CA LEU A 96 7.02 1.18 -2.48
C LEU A 96 5.50 1.20 -2.63
N ASP A 97 4.77 0.97 -1.55
CA ASP A 97 3.34 1.24 -1.41
C ASP A 97 3.19 2.62 -0.72
N LEU A 98 2.88 3.66 -1.49
CA LEU A 98 2.84 5.06 -1.06
C LEU A 98 1.39 5.48 -0.77
N GLY A 99 1.12 6.02 0.43
CA GLY A 99 -0.25 6.21 0.90
C GLY A 99 -0.98 4.88 1.08
N CYS A 100 -0.30 3.93 1.75
CA CYS A 100 -0.65 2.51 1.68
C CYS A 100 -1.92 2.12 2.44
N GLY A 101 -2.35 2.88 3.46
CA GLY A 101 -3.50 2.51 4.29
C GLY A 101 -3.40 1.08 4.82
N ALA A 102 -4.30 0.20 4.36
CA ALA A 102 -4.27 -1.22 4.70
C ALA A 102 -3.05 -2.01 4.19
N GLY A 103 -2.23 -1.44 3.30
CA GLY A 103 -1.01 -2.06 2.77
C GLY A 103 -1.24 -3.18 1.77
N LEU A 104 -2.44 -3.29 1.20
CA LEU A 104 -2.79 -4.43 0.35
C LEU A 104 -1.95 -4.50 -0.93
N LEU A 105 -1.61 -3.35 -1.53
CA LEU A 105 -0.80 -3.30 -2.76
C LEU A 105 0.61 -3.83 -2.50
N GLY A 106 1.26 -3.36 -1.43
CA GLY A 106 2.56 -3.84 -1.02
C GLY A 106 2.55 -5.31 -0.58
N ILE A 107 1.47 -5.79 0.07
CA ILE A 107 1.30 -7.21 0.40
C ILE A 107 1.20 -8.08 -0.85
N VAL A 108 0.48 -7.64 -1.88
CA VAL A 108 0.43 -8.33 -3.18
C VAL A 108 1.82 -8.39 -3.81
N ALA A 109 2.57 -7.28 -3.80
CA ALA A 109 3.94 -7.26 -4.29
C ALA A 109 4.86 -8.21 -3.51
N LEU A 110 4.73 -8.26 -2.18
CA LEU A 110 5.48 -9.17 -1.32
C LEU A 110 5.19 -10.64 -1.66
N ARG A 111 3.91 -11.00 -1.83
CA ARG A 111 3.50 -12.36 -2.27
C ARG A 111 3.95 -12.66 -3.70
N GLY A 112 4.07 -11.63 -4.54
CA GLY A 112 4.67 -11.65 -5.88
C GLY A 112 6.20 -11.80 -5.89
N LYS A 113 6.82 -12.07 -4.74
CA LYS A 113 8.27 -12.27 -4.54
C LYS A 113 9.11 -11.02 -4.80
N ALA A 114 8.56 -9.83 -4.50
CA ALA A 114 9.38 -8.64 -4.35
C ALA A 114 10.56 -8.90 -3.42
N GLU A 115 11.73 -8.33 -3.76
CA GLU A 115 12.91 -8.45 -2.93
C GLU A 115 12.83 -7.55 -1.70
N LYS A 116 12.18 -6.39 -1.87
CA LYS A 116 11.96 -5.42 -0.79
C LYS A 116 10.63 -4.71 -1.01
N VAL A 117 9.87 -4.53 0.07
CA VAL A 117 8.61 -3.78 0.04
C VAL A 117 8.62 -2.74 1.15
N HIS A 118 8.49 -1.48 0.80
CA HIS A 118 8.29 -0.41 1.77
C HIS A 118 6.83 0.03 1.77
N PHE A 119 6.32 0.32 2.96
CA PHE A 119 4.97 0.83 3.18
C PHE A 119 5.08 2.22 3.76
N GLN A 120 4.37 3.18 3.19
CA GLN A 120 4.31 4.54 3.72
C GLN A 120 2.86 4.98 3.86
N ASP A 121 2.52 5.53 5.02
CA ASP A 121 1.25 6.22 5.25
C ASP A 121 1.49 7.58 5.94
N TYR A 122 0.53 8.49 5.93
CA TYR A 122 0.67 9.75 6.65
C TYR A 122 0.64 9.51 8.18
N ASN A 123 -0.20 8.58 8.62
CA ASN A 123 -0.53 8.39 10.04
C ASN A 123 0.25 7.22 10.67
N SER A 124 0.84 7.44 11.86
CA SER A 124 1.53 6.36 12.59
C SER A 124 0.53 5.31 13.07
N THR A 125 -0.65 5.75 13.52
CA THR A 125 -1.70 4.84 13.98
C THR A 125 -2.13 3.90 12.85
N VAL A 126 -2.21 4.38 11.59
CA VAL A 126 -2.52 3.52 10.44
C VAL A 126 -1.45 2.46 10.24
N ILE A 127 -0.17 2.85 10.28
CA ILE A 127 0.95 1.91 10.15
C ILE A 127 0.92 0.84 11.27
N ASP A 128 0.86 1.28 12.52
CA ASP A 128 1.00 0.42 13.70
C ASP A 128 -0.24 -0.49 13.88
N GLU A 129 -1.44 0.04 13.66
CA GLU A 129 -2.69 -0.66 13.99
C GLU A 129 -3.36 -1.35 12.80
N ILE A 130 -3.00 -1.01 11.55
CA ILE A 130 -3.60 -1.55 10.32
C ILE A 130 -2.54 -2.19 9.41
N THR A 131 -1.61 -1.40 8.88
CA THR A 131 -0.69 -1.85 7.81
C THR A 131 0.20 -3.00 8.27
N LEU A 132 0.83 -2.85 9.44
CA LEU A 132 1.77 -3.81 9.98
C LEU A 132 1.06 -5.13 10.36
N PRO A 133 -0.07 -5.14 11.12
CA PRO A 133 -0.81 -6.38 11.35
C PRO A 133 -1.29 -7.05 10.07
N ASN A 134 -1.72 -6.31 9.04
CA ASN A 134 -2.10 -6.90 7.75
C ASN A 134 -0.92 -7.60 7.08
N ALA A 135 0.27 -6.97 7.06
CA ALA A 135 1.47 -7.59 6.53
C ALA A 135 1.84 -8.87 7.30
N VAL A 136 1.75 -8.84 8.64
CA VAL A 136 2.00 -10.00 9.51
C VAL A 136 1.02 -11.13 9.23
N ALA A 137 -0.28 -10.85 9.14
CA ALA A 137 -1.31 -11.85 8.90
C ALA A 137 -1.11 -12.55 7.53
N ASN A 138 -0.76 -11.79 6.48
CA ASN A 138 -0.52 -12.37 5.16
C ASN A 138 0.82 -13.11 5.07
N CYS A 139 1.79 -12.75 5.91
CA CYS A 139 2.98 -13.57 6.07
C CYS A 139 2.59 -14.87 6.77
N ILE A 140 2.11 -14.85 8.02
CA ILE A 140 1.85 -16.07 8.83
C ILE A 140 0.85 -17.04 8.19
N ASN A 141 -0.23 -16.55 7.58
CA ASN A 141 -1.31 -17.40 7.07
C ASN A 141 -1.09 -17.83 5.60
N GLY A 142 -0.19 -17.16 4.88
CA GLY A 142 0.12 -17.45 3.47
C GLY A 142 0.82 -18.79 3.24
N GLY A 143 1.40 -19.41 4.27
CA GLY A 143 2.13 -20.68 4.19
C GLY A 143 1.26 -21.94 4.05
N ASN A 144 -0.05 -21.85 4.31
CA ASN A 144 -0.90 -23.04 4.45
C ASN A 144 -1.73 -23.43 3.22
N ARG A 145 -1.71 -22.68 2.10
CA ARG A 145 -2.72 -22.89 1.04
C ARG A 145 -2.27 -22.87 -0.42
N MET A 146 -0.98 -23.05 -0.73
CA MET A 146 -0.58 -23.39 -2.11
C MET A 146 -0.68 -24.90 -2.33
N GLY A 147 -1.90 -25.44 -2.28
CA GLY A 147 -2.15 -26.87 -2.46
C GLY A 147 -3.59 -27.26 -2.22
N SER A 148 -4.49 -26.91 -3.15
CA SER A 148 -5.66 -27.72 -3.58
C SER A 148 -6.62 -26.89 -4.43
N ARG A 149 -6.38 -26.79 -5.75
CA ARG A 149 -7.48 -26.87 -6.72
C ARG A 149 -7.57 -28.33 -7.14
N GLU A 150 -8.23 -29.16 -6.34
CA GLU A 150 -8.57 -30.52 -6.77
C GLU A 150 -9.96 -30.52 -7.41
N SER A 151 -9.96 -30.56 -8.74
CA SER A 151 -10.93 -31.31 -9.50
C SER A 151 -10.86 -32.80 -9.10
N ARG A 152 -12.03 -33.43 -8.96
CA ARG A 152 -12.19 -34.78 -8.40
C ARG A 152 -11.56 -35.88 -9.27
N LYS A 153 -10.73 -36.71 -8.61
CA LYS A 153 -10.48 -38.18 -8.77
C LYS A 153 -9.78 -38.69 -10.05
N THR A 154 -8.56 -39.22 -9.89
CA THR A 154 -8.29 -40.69 -9.75
C THR A 154 -6.80 -41.01 -9.49
N SER A 155 -6.55 -41.68 -8.36
CA SER A 155 -5.48 -42.66 -8.02
C SER A 155 -4.04 -42.53 -8.56
N LYS A 156 -3.08 -42.19 -7.68
CA LYS A 156 -1.87 -42.97 -7.25
C LYS A 156 -0.98 -42.07 -6.38
N PRO A 157 -0.28 -42.58 -5.35
CA PRO A 157 0.54 -41.73 -4.48
C PRO A 157 1.93 -41.52 -5.10
N PRO A 158 2.44 -40.28 -5.25
CA PRO A 158 3.85 -40.09 -5.49
C PRO A 158 4.57 -39.96 -4.15
N LEU A 159 5.46 -40.92 -3.88
CA LEU A 159 6.61 -40.70 -3.00
C LEU A 159 7.43 -39.54 -3.56
N LYS A 160 7.44 -38.40 -2.86
CA LYS A 160 8.56 -37.45 -2.80
C LYS A 160 8.22 -36.46 -1.68
N ARG A 161 9.06 -36.42 -0.65
CA ARG A 161 8.98 -35.44 0.45
C ARG A 161 8.83 -34.04 -0.17
N PRO A 162 7.86 -33.21 0.25
CA PRO A 162 7.82 -31.83 -0.18
C PRO A 162 9.14 -31.17 0.26
N LYS A 163 9.81 -30.49 -0.65
CA LYS A 163 10.89 -29.56 -0.29
C LYS A 163 10.30 -28.64 0.78
N LYS A 164 10.94 -28.56 1.95
CA LYS A 164 10.54 -27.69 3.07
C LYS A 164 10.13 -26.33 2.52
N ALA A 165 8.87 -25.95 2.72
CA ALA A 165 8.45 -24.56 2.55
C ALA A 165 9.41 -23.69 3.36
N GLU A 166 9.98 -22.66 2.72
CA GLU A 166 10.78 -21.67 3.42
C GLU A 166 9.98 -21.14 4.61
N ARG A 167 10.61 -21.12 5.77
CA ARG A 167 9.95 -20.61 6.97
C ARG A 167 9.62 -19.14 6.74
N LEU A 168 8.34 -18.87 6.89
CA LEU A 168 7.56 -17.66 6.68
C LEU A 168 8.00 -16.37 7.42
N PRO A 169 8.77 -16.39 8.54
CA PRO A 169 9.32 -15.18 9.16
C PRO A 169 10.25 -14.35 8.25
N ASN A 170 10.81 -14.97 7.20
CA ASN A 170 11.76 -14.31 6.28
C ASN A 170 11.10 -13.30 5.31
N LEU A 171 9.78 -13.29 5.15
CA LEU A 171 9.13 -12.30 4.27
C LEU A 171 9.04 -10.93 4.95
N LEU A 172 8.77 -10.91 6.26
CA LEU A 172 8.69 -9.65 7.02
C LEU A 172 10.04 -8.92 7.08
N THR A 173 11.16 -9.63 7.00
CA THR A 173 12.49 -8.98 6.95
C THR A 173 12.73 -8.20 5.64
N LYS A 174 11.89 -8.42 4.62
CA LYS A 174 11.88 -7.63 3.37
C LYS A 174 11.03 -6.36 3.48
N CYS A 175 10.28 -6.21 4.57
CA CYS A 175 9.35 -5.10 4.79
C CYS A 175 9.96 -4.00 5.65
N ARG A 176 9.68 -2.74 5.30
CA ARG A 176 9.92 -1.57 6.17
C ARG A 176 8.69 -0.67 6.15
N PHE A 177 8.38 -0.05 7.28
CA PHE A 177 7.15 0.70 7.47
C PHE A 177 7.47 2.13 7.89
N PHE A 178 6.84 3.11 7.25
CA PHE A 178 7.10 4.52 7.46
C PHE A 178 5.80 5.28 7.67
N SER A 179 5.79 6.22 8.61
CA SER A 179 4.73 7.21 8.70
C SER A 179 5.27 8.62 8.52
N GLY A 180 4.45 9.52 8.00
CA GLY A 180 4.74 10.94 7.89
C GLY A 180 4.37 11.51 6.54
N GLU A 181 4.53 12.82 6.39
CA GLU A 181 4.34 13.51 5.12
C GLU A 181 5.38 13.02 4.08
N TRP A 182 5.01 12.99 2.80
CA TRP A 182 5.82 12.37 1.75
C TRP A 182 7.23 12.96 1.62
N SER A 183 7.37 14.28 1.74
CA SER A 183 8.69 14.94 1.68
C SER A 183 9.55 14.57 2.89
N GLU A 184 8.97 14.50 4.09
CA GLU A 184 9.68 14.11 5.31
C GLU A 184 10.13 12.64 5.25
N VAL A 185 9.29 11.73 4.76
CA VAL A 185 9.66 10.31 4.57
C VAL A 185 10.72 10.17 3.48
N THR A 186 10.63 10.97 2.41
CA THR A 186 11.67 11.03 1.37
C THR A 186 13.01 11.44 1.97
N GLN A 187 13.05 12.50 2.79
CA GLN A 187 14.28 12.90 3.46
C GLN A 187 14.79 11.83 4.42
N LEU A 188 13.93 11.19 5.20
CA LEU A 188 14.31 10.09 6.08
C LEU A 188 14.95 8.91 5.32
N LEU A 189 14.39 8.55 4.15
CA LEU A 189 14.91 7.48 3.30
C LEU A 189 16.28 7.84 2.69
N LEU A 190 16.44 9.08 2.23
CA LEU A 190 17.66 9.55 1.57
C LEU A 190 18.79 9.88 2.54
N SER A 191 18.47 10.31 3.76
CA SER A 191 19.46 10.66 4.81
C SER A 191 19.86 9.47 5.69
N SER A 192 19.23 8.30 5.51
CA SER A 192 19.55 7.11 6.28
C SER A 192 20.97 6.61 5.98
N ASN A 193 21.69 6.21 7.03
CA ASN A 193 22.97 5.50 6.87
C ASN A 193 22.81 4.10 6.25
N LYS A 194 21.57 3.63 6.02
CA LYS A 194 21.27 2.38 5.32
C LYS A 194 21.38 2.60 3.81
N PRO A 195 21.99 1.67 3.05
CA PRO A 195 22.01 1.76 1.58
C PRO A 195 20.58 1.89 1.02
N PHE A 196 20.30 3.02 0.39
CA PHE A 196 19.03 3.28 -0.27
C PHE A 196 19.16 3.03 -1.77
N SER A 197 18.32 2.14 -2.28
CA SER A 197 18.12 1.94 -3.72
C SER A 197 16.76 2.53 -4.07
N LYS A 198 16.72 3.26 -5.20
CA LYS A 198 15.46 3.74 -5.76
C LYS A 198 14.53 2.58 -6.09
N TYR A 199 13.22 2.82 -6.08
CA TYR A 199 12.22 1.77 -6.29
C TYR A 199 12.02 1.46 -7.76
N ASP A 200 11.98 0.18 -8.10
CA ASP A 200 11.61 -0.26 -9.44
C ASP A 200 10.12 -0.03 -9.71
N ILE A 201 9.30 -0.14 -8.67
CA ILE A 201 7.85 0.05 -8.76
C ILE A 201 7.38 0.89 -7.57
N ILE A 202 6.63 1.96 -7.85
CA ILE A 202 5.87 2.69 -6.83
C ILE A 202 4.38 2.44 -7.10
N LEU A 203 3.68 1.95 -6.09
CA LEU A 203 2.24 1.68 -6.10
C LEU A 203 1.55 2.75 -5.26
N THR A 204 0.43 3.26 -5.75
CA THR A 204 -0.38 4.21 -4.99
C THR A 204 -1.85 4.16 -5.41
N SER A 205 -2.75 4.33 -4.45
CA SER A 205 -4.20 4.31 -4.67
C SER A 205 -4.85 5.50 -3.97
N GLU A 206 -5.61 6.29 -4.72
CA GLU A 206 -6.35 7.46 -4.25
C GLU A 206 -5.49 8.51 -3.52
N THR A 207 -4.29 8.82 -4.03
CA THR A 207 -3.41 9.85 -3.43
C THR A 207 -3.43 11.20 -4.16
N ILE A 208 -4.30 11.37 -5.15
CA ILE A 208 -4.43 12.61 -5.94
C ILE A 208 -5.77 13.31 -5.75
N TYR A 209 -6.43 13.09 -4.60
CA TYR A 209 -7.70 13.74 -4.30
C TYR A 209 -7.57 15.23 -3.98
N ASN A 210 -6.41 15.67 -3.49
CA ASN A 210 -6.16 17.06 -3.12
C ASN A 210 -5.00 17.67 -3.94
N PRO A 211 -5.29 18.65 -4.84
CA PRO A 211 -4.29 19.33 -5.65
C PRO A 211 -3.17 20.03 -4.85
N ASP A 212 -3.45 20.44 -3.61
CA ASP A 212 -2.47 21.13 -2.76
C ASP A 212 -1.22 20.27 -2.50
N TYR A 213 -1.35 18.95 -2.56
CA TYR A 213 -0.26 18.00 -2.34
C TYR A 213 0.37 17.44 -3.63
N TYR A 214 -0.04 17.89 -4.82
CA TYR A 214 0.51 17.39 -6.08
C TYR A 214 2.02 17.62 -6.20
N SER A 215 2.53 18.77 -5.75
CA SER A 215 3.98 19.01 -5.76
C SER A 215 4.73 18.03 -4.85
N ALA A 216 4.24 17.82 -3.62
CA ALA A 216 4.88 16.91 -2.69
C ALA A 216 4.89 15.46 -3.22
N LEU A 217 3.77 15.02 -3.80
CA LEU A 217 3.67 13.71 -4.45
C LEU A 217 4.66 13.59 -5.62
N HIS A 218 4.61 14.54 -6.56
CA HIS A 218 5.48 14.55 -7.73
C HIS A 218 6.96 14.52 -7.35
N ASP A 219 7.38 15.38 -6.43
CA ASP A 219 8.78 15.50 -6.03
C ASP A 219 9.24 14.23 -5.29
N THR A 220 8.34 13.58 -4.55
CA THR A 220 8.57 12.27 -3.92
C THR A 220 8.75 11.18 -4.97
N LEU A 221 7.85 11.08 -5.95
CA LEU A 221 7.99 10.12 -7.06
C LEU A 221 9.31 10.33 -7.80
N ALA A 222 9.68 11.57 -8.14
CA ALA A 222 10.92 11.87 -8.87
C ALA A 222 12.19 11.53 -8.08
N GLN A 223 12.19 11.77 -6.77
CA GLN A 223 13.33 11.45 -5.92
C GLN A 223 13.47 9.95 -5.68
N LEU A 224 12.36 9.23 -5.52
CA LEU A 224 12.37 7.84 -5.07
C LEU A 224 12.31 6.80 -6.21
N LEU A 225 11.76 7.13 -7.39
CA LEU A 225 11.63 6.18 -8.50
C LEU A 225 12.96 5.92 -9.21
N HIS A 226 13.25 4.64 -9.48
CA HIS A 226 14.39 4.24 -10.30
C HIS A 226 14.24 4.78 -11.73
N LYS A 227 15.35 5.04 -12.43
CA LYS A 227 15.31 5.64 -13.79
C LYS A 227 14.45 4.85 -14.79
N ASN A 228 14.42 3.51 -14.65
CA ASN A 228 13.62 2.60 -15.48
C ASN A 228 12.39 2.07 -14.73
N GLY A 229 12.07 2.68 -13.58
CA GLY A 229 10.96 2.26 -12.73
C GLY A 229 9.62 2.73 -13.28
N ARG A 230 8.55 2.15 -12.73
CA ARG A 230 7.16 2.49 -13.07
C ARG A 230 6.38 2.90 -11.84
N VAL A 231 5.52 3.90 -11.97
CA VAL A 231 4.49 4.22 -10.99
C VAL A 231 3.17 3.66 -11.50
N TYR A 232 2.44 2.94 -10.65
CA TYR A 232 1.06 2.58 -10.91
C TYR A 232 0.16 3.29 -9.91
N LEU A 233 -0.65 4.21 -10.42
CA LEU A 233 -1.55 5.06 -9.66
C LEU A 233 -2.99 4.76 -10.03
N ALA A 234 -3.80 4.31 -9.06
CA ALA A 234 -5.23 4.16 -9.25
C ALA A 234 -6.00 5.31 -8.60
N SER A 235 -6.95 5.90 -9.32
CA SER A 235 -7.73 7.04 -8.80
C SER A 235 -9.09 7.18 -9.47
N LYS A 236 -10.05 7.76 -8.74
CA LYS A 236 -11.26 8.34 -9.34
C LYS A 236 -10.88 9.43 -10.33
N VAL A 237 -11.70 9.61 -11.37
CA VAL A 237 -11.47 10.69 -12.36
C VAL A 237 -11.62 12.07 -11.75
N HIS A 238 -12.45 12.22 -10.72
CA HIS A 238 -12.65 13.46 -9.99
C HIS A 238 -13.09 13.21 -8.54
N TYR A 239 -12.64 14.05 -7.61
CA TYR A 239 -13.07 14.07 -6.22
C TYR A 239 -13.81 15.38 -5.93
N PHE A 240 -15.13 15.29 -5.72
CA PHE A 240 -15.95 16.45 -5.38
C PHE A 240 -15.53 17.03 -4.01
N GLY A 241 -15.55 18.35 -3.89
CA GLY A 241 -15.14 19.07 -2.67
C GLY A 241 -13.65 19.43 -2.69
N VAL A 242 -12.77 18.44 -2.47
CA VAL A 242 -11.30 18.63 -2.48
C VAL A 242 -10.73 18.93 -3.87
N GLY A 243 -11.44 18.55 -4.93
CA GLY A 243 -11.24 19.06 -6.29
C GLY A 243 -10.20 18.31 -7.14
N GLY A 244 -9.44 17.37 -6.59
CA GLY A 244 -8.44 16.61 -7.34
C GLY A 244 -9.01 15.58 -8.31
N GLY A 245 -8.12 14.85 -8.98
CA GLY A 245 -8.49 13.83 -9.97
C GLY A 245 -7.51 13.73 -11.14
N ILE A 246 -7.74 12.73 -11.98
CA ILE A 246 -6.86 12.31 -13.08
C ILE A 246 -6.50 13.48 -14.00
N TYR A 247 -7.49 14.20 -14.53
CA TYR A 247 -7.26 15.28 -15.51
C TYR A 247 -6.36 16.41 -14.98
N LEU A 248 -6.62 16.86 -13.74
CA LEU A 248 -5.82 17.92 -13.13
C LEU A 248 -4.40 17.45 -12.83
N PHE A 249 -4.25 16.19 -12.42
CA PHE A 249 -2.94 15.61 -12.17
C PHE A 249 -2.15 15.44 -13.47
N GLU A 250 -2.75 14.97 -14.56
CA GLU A 250 -2.10 14.88 -15.88
C GLU A 250 -1.57 16.24 -16.33
N LYS A 251 -2.40 17.30 -16.27
CA LYS A 251 -1.96 18.67 -16.58
C LYS A 251 -0.77 19.11 -15.73
N PHE A 252 -0.83 18.85 -14.42
CA PHE A 252 0.26 19.18 -13.52
C PHE A 252 1.56 18.44 -13.90
N ILE A 253 1.48 17.15 -14.26
CA ILE A 253 2.63 16.37 -14.71
C ILE A 253 3.18 16.87 -16.06
N GLU A 254 2.30 17.22 -17.00
CA GLU A 254 2.67 17.82 -18.29
C GLU A 254 3.48 19.11 -18.09
N GLU A 255 3.01 20.00 -17.20
CA GLU A 255 3.68 21.25 -16.86
C GLU A 255 5.05 21.03 -16.21
N ARG A 256 5.17 20.03 -15.31
CA ARG A 256 6.44 19.68 -14.67
C ARG A 256 7.45 19.05 -15.63
N ASN A 257 6.98 18.41 -16.70
CA ASN A 257 7.80 17.86 -17.77
C ASN A 257 8.87 16.82 -17.33
N VAL A 258 8.65 16.11 -16.22
CA VAL A 258 9.56 15.07 -15.70
C VAL A 258 9.11 13.66 -16.09
N PHE A 259 7.80 13.41 -15.99
CA PHE A 259 7.20 12.10 -16.26
C PHE A 259 6.38 12.11 -17.54
N SER A 260 6.27 10.94 -18.16
CA SER A 260 5.22 10.59 -19.10
C SER A 260 4.12 9.81 -18.37
N THR A 261 2.87 9.98 -18.78
CA THR A 261 1.70 9.31 -18.21
C THR A 261 0.95 8.54 -19.28
N SER A 262 0.32 7.44 -18.90
CA SER A 262 -0.60 6.68 -19.76
C SER A 262 -1.73 6.09 -18.92
N ILE A 263 -2.98 6.24 -19.37
CA ILE A 263 -4.12 5.55 -18.76
C ILE A 263 -4.14 4.11 -19.29
N VAL A 264 -3.80 3.17 -18.43
CA VAL A 264 -3.67 1.74 -18.77
C VAL A 264 -4.94 0.94 -18.50
N LYS A 265 -5.86 1.47 -17.69
CA LYS A 265 -7.18 0.87 -17.45
C LYS A 265 -8.19 1.95 -17.09
N ILE A 266 -9.40 1.81 -17.63
CA ILE A 266 -10.58 2.58 -17.23
C ILE A 266 -11.59 1.59 -16.63
N ILE A 267 -12.15 1.94 -15.47
CA ILE A 267 -13.17 1.19 -14.77
C ILE A 267 -14.45 2.04 -14.76
N ASP A 268 -15.44 1.59 -15.54
CA ASP A 268 -16.71 2.29 -15.75
C ASP A 268 -17.84 1.61 -14.95
N LYS A 269 -17.72 1.68 -13.61
CA LYS A 269 -18.74 1.18 -12.68
C LYS A 269 -18.98 2.22 -11.59
N GLY A 270 -20.08 2.96 -11.72
CA GLY A 270 -20.40 4.09 -10.83
C GLY A 270 -19.65 5.36 -11.27
N LEU A 271 -19.02 6.06 -10.32
CA LEU A 271 -18.09 7.13 -10.67
C LEU A 271 -16.86 6.51 -11.35
N GLN A 272 -16.50 7.02 -12.53
CA GLN A 272 -15.39 6.49 -13.32
C GLN A 272 -14.07 6.54 -12.54
N ARG A 273 -13.29 5.46 -12.66
CA ARG A 273 -11.96 5.32 -12.06
C ARG A 273 -10.96 4.89 -13.13
N CYS A 274 -9.71 5.23 -12.93
CA CYS A 274 -8.64 4.96 -13.88
C CYS A 274 -7.40 4.43 -13.16
N ILE A 275 -6.61 3.64 -13.89
CA ILE A 275 -5.24 3.31 -13.53
C ILE A 275 -4.33 4.03 -14.51
N MET A 276 -3.43 4.83 -13.96
CA MET A 276 -2.39 5.56 -14.65
C MET A 276 -1.04 4.89 -14.41
N GLU A 277 -0.32 4.60 -15.48
CA GLU A 277 1.10 4.29 -15.43
C GLU A 277 1.91 5.58 -15.64
N MET A 278 2.97 5.76 -14.86
CA MET A 278 3.93 6.86 -15.04
C MET A 278 5.36 6.33 -15.12
N ALA A 279 6.20 6.98 -15.93
CA ALA A 279 7.63 6.71 -16.05
C ALA A 279 8.38 7.99 -16.41
N PHE A 280 9.68 8.07 -16.14
CA PHE A 280 10.49 9.21 -16.62
C PHE A 280 10.40 9.32 -18.15
N LYS A 281 10.39 10.53 -18.70
CA LYS A 281 10.29 10.74 -20.16
C LYS A 281 11.46 10.11 -20.94
N ASP A 282 12.62 9.99 -20.30
CA ASP A 282 13.86 9.48 -20.89
C ASP A 282 14.14 8.01 -20.54
N ALA A 283 13.14 7.26 -20.04
CA ALA A 283 13.27 5.89 -19.56
C ALA A 283 13.16 4.81 -20.66
#